data_AF-A0A942U2W7-F1
#
_entry.id   AF-A0A942U2W7-F1
#
_cell.length_a   1.000
_cell.length_b   1.000
_cell.length_c   1.000
_cell.angle_alpha   90.00
_cell.angle_beta   90.00
_cell.angle_gamma   90.00
#
_symmetry.space_group_name_H-M   'P 1'
#
loop_
_entity.id
_entity.type
_entity.pdbx_description
1 polymer ?
#
loop_
_entity_poly.entity_id
_entity_poly.type
_entity_poly.pdbx_seq_one_letter_code
_entity_poly.pdbx_strand_id
1 'polypeptide(L)' 'MKRSYIPVGLLLVVLMLNIIFTQYMVHQYFYENYTNTIIAAVVNVLLFPVAFIIYKKGVNVND' A
#
# COMPACT_ATOMS: atom_id res chain seq x y z
N MET A 1 9.75 5.22 27.30
CA MET A 1 8.84 5.18 26.13
C MET A 1 9.52 5.82 24.91
N LYS A 2 10.42 5.11 24.22
CA LYS A 2 10.89 5.51 22.88
C LYS A 2 10.14 4.68 21.86
N ARG A 3 8.84 4.95 21.65
CA ARG A 3 8.09 4.29 20.57
C ARG A 3 8.57 4.89 19.25
N SER A 4 9.20 4.09 18.40
CA SER A 4 9.53 4.51 17.05
C SER A 4 8.23 4.68 16.26
N TYR A 5 7.89 5.90 15.86
CA TYR A 5 6.74 6.21 15.01
C TYR A 5 7.00 5.91 13.51
N ILE A 6 8.23 5.52 13.17
CA ILE A 6 8.67 5.22 11.81
C ILE A 6 7.83 4.10 11.15
N PRO A 7 7.54 2.96 11.81
CA PRO A 7 6.74 1.90 11.20
C PRO A 7 5.30 2.35 10.94
N VAL A 8 4.74 3.17 11.85
CA VAL A 8 3.40 3.74 11.70
C VAL A 8 3.35 4.69 10.50
N GLY A 9 4.36 5.56 10.35
CA GLY A 9 4.49 6.44 9.19
C GLY A 9 4.57 5.66 7.88
N LEU A 10 5.35 4.57 7.83
CA LEU A 10 5.46 3.71 6.65
C LEU A 10 4.13 3.01 6.32
N LEU A 11 3.39 2.53 7.31
CA LEU A 11 2.07 1.92 7.10
C LEU A 11 1.05 2.93 6.56
N LEU A 12 1.10 4.18 7.04
CA LEU A 12 0.25 5.26 6.51
C LEU A 12 0.59 5.58 5.04
N VAL A 13 1.87 5.56 4.67
CA VAL A 13 2.28 5.73 3.25
C VAL A 13 1.73 4.59 2.39
N VAL A 14 1.81 3.34 2.86
CA VAL A 14 1.24 2.19 2.14
C VAL A 14 -0.28 2.32 1.99
N LEU A 15 -0.98 2.73 3.04
CA LEU A 15 -2.42 3.00 2.99
C LEU A 15 -2.74 4.07 1.93
N MET A 16 -1.99 5.17 1.92
CA MET A 16 -2.21 6.26 0.97
C MET A 16 -1.96 5.81 -0.48
N LEU A 17 -0.91 5.02 -0.72
CA LEU A 17 -0.67 4.41 -2.03
C LEU A 17 -1.84 3.50 -2.45
N ASN A 18 -2.39 2.71 -1.53
CA ASN A 18 -3.52 1.83 -1.80
C ASN A 18 -4.75 2.62 -2.29
N ILE A 19 -5.05 3.75 -1.63
CA ILE A 19 -6.14 4.67 -2.03
C ILE A 19 -5.87 5.26 -3.43
N ILE A 20 -4.64 5.73 -3.68
CA ILE A 20 -4.26 6.33 -4.97
C ILE A 20 -4.38 5.30 -6.12
N PHE A 21 -3.84 4.09 -5.94
CA PHE A 21 -3.93 3.04 -6.96
C PHE A 21 -5.37 2.59 -7.20
N THR A 22 -6.20 2.54 -6.16
CA THR A 22 -7.63 2.23 -6.30
C THR A 22 -8.34 3.30 -7.13
N GLN A 23 -8.09 4.59 -6.85
CA GLN A 23 -8.66 5.69 -7.64
C GLN A 23 -8.16 5.67 -9.09
N TYR A 24 -6.87 5.44 -9.31
CA TYR A 24 -6.28 5.32 -10.64
C TYR A 24 -6.87 4.12 -11.41
N MET A 25 -7.05 2.97 -10.75
CA MET A 25 -7.66 1.78 -11.35
C MET A 25 -9.08 2.06 -11.84
N VAL A 26 -9.92 2.69 -11.00
CA VAL A 26 -11.30 3.06 -11.36
C VAL A 26 -11.31 4.04 -12.53
N HIS A 27 -10.42 5.04 -12.51
CA HIS A 27 -10.27 5.99 -13.62
C HIS A 27 -9.88 5.27 -14.92
N GLN A 28 -8.88 4.39 -14.90
CA GLN A 28 -8.48 3.65 -16.10
C GLN A 28 -9.55 2.68 -16.60
N TYR A 29 -10.32 2.08 -15.69
CA TYR A 29 -11.44 1.23 -16.07
C TYR A 29 -12.54 2.02 -16.79
N PHE A 30 -12.83 3.24 -16.32
CA PHE A 30 -13.81 4.13 -16.94
C PHE A 30 -13.41 4.57 -18.35
N TYR A 31 -12.11 4.79 -18.60
CA TYR A 31 -11.58 5.14 -19.93
C TYR A 31 -11.18 3.91 -20.78
N GLU A 32 -11.70 2.72 -20.44
CA GLU A 32 -11.49 1.46 -21.19
C GLU A 32 -10.01 1.04 -21.33
N ASN A 33 -9.12 1.58 -20.51
CA ASN A 33 -7.69 1.24 -20.49
C ASN A 33 -7.45 0.01 -19.61
N TYR A 34 -8.02 -1.13 -20.01
CA TYR A 34 -8.06 -2.34 -19.19
C TYR A 34 -6.69 -2.88 -18.79
N THR A 35 -5.67 -2.75 -19.66
CA THR A 35 -4.29 -3.13 -19.32
C THR A 35 -3.78 -2.35 -18.11
N ASN A 36 -4.00 -1.03 -18.08
CA ASN A 36 -3.57 -0.19 -16.97
C ASN A 36 -4.39 -0.47 -15.70
N THR A 37 -5.69 -0.78 -15.85
CA THR A 37 -6.54 -1.23 -14.74
C THR A 37 -5.98 -2.50 -14.09
N ILE A 38 -5.62 -3.51 -14.89
CA ILE A 38 -5.09 -4.78 -14.38
C ILE A 38 -3.73 -4.56 -13.70
N ILE A 39 -2.85 -3.77 -14.31
CA ILE A 39 -1.54 -3.43 -13.70
C ILE A 39 -1.75 -2.74 -12.35
N ALA A 40 -2.63 -1.74 -12.30
CA ALA A 40 -2.95 -1.03 -11.05
C ALA A 40 -3.55 -1.95 -9.99
N ALA A 41 -4.44 -2.87 -10.39
CA ALA A 41 -5.04 -3.86 -9.50
C ALA A 41 -3.98 -4.80 -8.90
N VAL A 42 -3.06 -5.31 -9.73
CA VAL A 42 -1.96 -6.18 -9.28
C VAL A 42 -1.06 -5.43 -8.30
N VAL A 43 -0.67 -4.20 -8.61
CA VAL A 43 0.11 -3.35 -7.69
C VAL A 43 -0.62 -3.14 -6.36
N ASN A 44 -1.94 -2.92 -6.42
CA ASN A 44 -2.75 -2.71 -5.23
C ASN A 44 -2.80 -3.96 -4.32
N VAL A 45 -2.89 -5.14 -4.92
CA VAL A 45 -2.81 -6.43 -4.19
C VAL A 45 -1.42 -6.63 -3.59
N LEU A 46 -0.35 -6.27 -4.30
CA LEU A 46 1.03 -6.39 -3.82
C LEU A 46 1.37 -5.42 -2.67
N LEU A 47 0.62 -4.32 -2.50
CA LEU A 47 0.81 -3.42 -1.35
C LEU A 47 0.46 -4.08 0.00
N PHE A 48 -0.44 -5.07 0.01
CA PHE A 48 -0.81 -5.80 1.25
C PHE A 48 0.34 -6.62 1.85
N PRO A 49 1.04 -7.51 1.12
CA PRO A 49 2.20 -8.21 1.68
C PRO A 49 3.34 -7.25 2.06
N VAL A 50 3.49 -6.12 1.36
CA VAL A 50 4.45 -5.07 1.73
C VAL A 50 4.09 -4.45 3.10
N ALA A 51 2.81 -4.11 3.32
CA ALA A 51 2.34 -3.65 4.64
C ALA A 51 2.62 -4.69 5.73
N PHE A 52 2.39 -5.97 5.46
CA PHE A 52 2.64 -7.04 6.42
C PHE A 52 4.12 -7.15 6.82
N ILE A 53 5.05 -7.02 5.86
CA ILE A 53 6.49 -7.02 6.12
C ILE A 53 6.90 -5.80 6.97
N ILE A 54 6.38 -4.62 6.64
CA ILE A 54 6.64 -3.38 7.38
C ILE A 54 6.14 -3.51 8.82
N TYR A 55 4.93 -4.05 9.01
CA TYR A 55 4.37 -4.30 10.32
C TYR A 55 5.24 -5.26 11.13
N LYS A 56 5.61 -6.42 10.56
CA LYS A 56 6.45 -7.42 11.24
C LYS A 56 7.83 -6.87 11.63
N LYS A 57 8.46 -6.08 10.74
CA LYS A 57 9.73 -5.40 11.06
C LYS A 57 9.57 -4.33 12.13
N GLY A 58 8.46 -3.58 12.12
CA GLY A 58 8.16 -2.56 13.13
C GLY A 58 7.89 -3.11 14.53
N VAL A 59 7.29 -4.31 14.61
CA VAL A 59 7.08 -5.04 15.88
C VAL A 59 8.41 -5.54 16.44
N ASN A 60 9.23 -6.22 15.63
CA ASN A 60 10.55 -6.73 16.05
C ASN A 60 11.57 -5.65 16.48
N VAL A 61 11.35 -4.37 16.15
CA VAL A 61 12.21 -3.25 16.60
C VAL A 61 11.83 -2.77 18.01
N ASN A 62 10.64 -3.12 18.51
CA ASN A 62 10.15 -2.72 19.82
C ASN A 62 10.09 -3.86 20.86
N ASP A 63 10.43 -5.10 20.47
CA ASP A 63 10.74 -6.21 21.39
C ASP A 63 12.21 -6.14 21.85
#